data_AF-A0A0F8WE56-F1
#
_entry.id   AF-A0A0F8WE56-F1
#
_cell.length_a   1.000
_cell.length_b   1.000
_cell.length_c   1.000
_cell.angle_alpha   90.00
_cell.angle_beta   90.00
_cell.angle_gamma   90.00
#
_symmetry.space_group_name_H-M   'P 1'
#
loop_
_entity.id
_entity.type
_entity.pdbx_description
1 polymer ?
#
loop_
_entity_poly.entity_id
_entity_poly.type
_entity_poly.pdbx_seq_one_letter_code
_entity_poly.pdbx_strand_id
1 'polypeptide(L)'
;AVLTEVQEAAGQIVLFLDELHTIVGAGKTEGAQDAANRLKPLLARGELHCIGATTLEEYRKYIEKDTALERRFQPALIAEPSVQDTISILRGLKERYDIYHGVKIKDSALVSAAVLSERYISDRFLPDKAIDLIDEAAAKLRTEIDSMPVELDEIVRKTIQLEIEKEALKMEKDKTSKERLSRIEKSLADLNEKGNSLRSQWEEEKKHLQKVRELKSLIEEVKFQIEKAERNYDLNKAAELKYGSLIKFEKDLEELSSMEAEGPARMLKEEVGEEDIAEVVAKWTRIPVSKLMQGEMEKLMNLGDHLHERVIGQDQAVNAVSDAILRARAGIKEPGKPGDKK
;
A
#
# COMPACT_ATOMS: atom_id res chain seq x y z
N ALA A 1 28.93 -15.23 21.95
CA ALA A 1 28.17 -14.07 22.46
C ALA A 1 26.69 -14.39 22.42
N VAL A 2 25.98 -14.19 21.29
CA VAL A 2 24.52 -14.41 21.21
C VAL A 2 24.08 -15.83 21.61
N LEU A 3 24.72 -16.88 21.09
CA LEU A 3 24.35 -18.26 21.45
C LEU A 3 24.61 -18.60 22.92
N THR A 4 25.64 -18.00 23.52
CA THR A 4 25.98 -18.18 24.93
C THR A 4 24.94 -17.52 25.82
N GLU A 5 24.51 -16.32 25.47
CA GLU A 5 23.44 -15.58 26.18
C GLU A 5 22.10 -16.32 26.11
N VAL A 6 21.77 -16.92 24.95
CA VAL A 6 20.55 -17.74 24.82
C VAL A 6 20.62 -19.02 25.66
N GLN A 7 21.80 -19.66 25.75
CA GLN A 7 22.00 -20.80 26.66
C GLN A 7 21.87 -20.39 28.12
N GLU A 8 22.46 -19.26 28.52
CA GLU A 8 22.38 -18.71 29.88
C GLU A 8 20.93 -18.32 30.26
N ALA A 9 20.12 -17.88 29.29
CA ALA A 9 18.71 -17.58 29.47
C ALA A 9 17.80 -18.81 29.68
N ALA A 10 18.36 -20.02 29.67
CA ALA A 10 17.69 -21.27 30.06
C ALA A 10 16.27 -21.46 29.45
N GLY A 11 16.13 -21.17 28.16
CA GLY A 11 14.88 -21.37 27.42
C GLY A 11 13.87 -20.23 27.47
N GLN A 12 14.17 -19.11 28.14
CA GLN A 12 13.32 -17.91 28.14
C GLN A 12 13.34 -17.12 26.83
N ILE A 13 14.34 -17.36 25.97
CA ILE A 13 14.49 -16.71 24.67
C ILE A 13 14.11 -17.69 23.57
N VAL A 14 13.22 -17.26 22.66
CA VAL A 14 12.91 -17.96 21.41
C VAL A 14 13.56 -17.18 20.27
N LEU A 15 14.46 -17.83 19.54
CA LEU A 15 15.18 -17.22 18.43
C LEU A 15 14.39 -17.35 17.12
N PHE A 16 14.12 -16.25 16.43
CA PHE A 16 13.60 -16.29 15.06
C PHE A 16 14.77 -16.25 14.08
N LEU A 17 14.81 -17.23 13.16
CA LEU A 17 15.84 -17.37 12.12
C LEU A 17 15.16 -17.28 10.76
N ASP A 18 15.22 -16.11 10.14
CA ASP A 18 14.80 -15.95 8.76
C ASP A 18 15.80 -16.63 7.81
N GLU A 19 15.31 -17.12 6.68
CA GLU A 19 16.11 -17.86 5.70
C GLU A 19 16.99 -18.96 6.33
N LEU A 20 16.42 -19.80 7.20
CA LEU A 20 17.13 -20.84 7.98
C LEU A 20 18.06 -21.71 7.11
N HIS A 21 17.69 -21.95 5.86
CA HIS A 21 18.48 -22.72 4.90
C HIS A 21 19.85 -22.09 4.58
N THR A 22 20.03 -20.78 4.72
CA THR A 22 21.32 -20.10 4.50
C THR A 22 22.33 -20.52 5.57
N ILE A 23 21.86 -20.65 6.81
CA ILE A 23 22.69 -21.04 7.96
C ILE A 23 23.06 -22.52 7.86
N VAL A 24 22.12 -23.37 7.43
CA VAL A 24 22.28 -24.83 7.42
C VAL A 24 22.89 -25.36 6.13
N GLY A 25 22.49 -24.80 4.99
CA GLY A 25 22.75 -25.31 3.64
C GLY A 25 23.97 -24.69 2.95
N ALA A 26 24.45 -23.52 3.40
CA ALA A 26 25.59 -22.84 2.81
C ALA A 26 26.93 -23.41 3.29
N GLY A 27 27.12 -24.72 3.11
CA GLY A 27 28.41 -25.39 3.30
C GLY A 27 29.52 -24.97 2.32
N LYS A 28 29.38 -23.83 1.61
CA LYS A 28 30.31 -23.32 0.59
C LYS A 28 30.80 -21.89 0.83
N THR A 29 30.22 -21.16 1.78
CA THR A 29 30.67 -19.83 2.19
C THR A 29 31.29 -19.93 3.58
N GLU A 30 32.53 -19.45 3.74
CA GLU A 30 33.37 -19.69 4.93
C GLU A 30 32.71 -19.34 6.27
N GLY A 31 31.75 -18.40 6.31
CA GLY A 31 31.05 -18.01 7.55
C GLY A 31 29.87 -18.90 7.96
N ALA A 32 29.16 -19.54 7.03
CA ALA A 32 27.94 -20.30 7.33
C ALA A 32 28.23 -21.72 7.86
N GLN A 33 29.39 -22.28 7.51
CA GLN A 33 29.84 -23.58 8.04
C GLN A 33 30.06 -23.56 9.56
N ASP A 34 30.57 -22.45 10.13
CA ASP A 34 30.83 -22.34 11.56
C ASP A 34 29.53 -22.17 12.37
N ALA A 35 28.51 -21.52 11.79
CA ALA A 35 27.21 -21.34 12.43
C ALA A 35 26.40 -22.65 12.52
N ALA A 36 26.30 -23.43 11.43
CA ALA A 36 25.59 -24.71 11.42
C ALA A 36 26.17 -25.70 12.44
N ASN A 37 27.50 -25.79 12.49
CA ASN A 37 28.21 -26.72 13.38
C ASN A 37 28.05 -26.36 14.86
N ARG A 38 27.83 -25.07 15.17
CA ARG A 38 27.54 -24.60 16.55
C ARG A 38 26.08 -24.75 16.94
N LEU A 39 25.14 -24.61 16.00
CA LEU A 39 23.71 -24.71 16.26
C LEU A 39 23.23 -26.16 16.45
N LYS A 40 23.73 -27.10 15.64
CA LYS A 40 23.30 -28.51 15.69
C LYS A 40 23.41 -29.14 17.10
N PRO A 41 24.53 -28.99 17.83
CA PRO A 41 24.63 -29.54 19.19
C PRO A 41 23.62 -28.92 20.17
N LEU A 42 23.36 -27.62 20.06
CA LEU A 42 22.42 -26.89 20.93
C LEU A 42 20.98 -27.34 20.70
N LEU A 43 20.59 -27.45 19.44
CA LEU A 43 19.28 -28.00 19.03
C LEU A 43 19.14 -29.46 19.44
N ALA A 44 20.22 -30.25 19.34
CA ALA A 44 20.20 -31.67 19.71
C ALA A 44 19.96 -31.88 21.22
N ARG A 45 20.51 -30.99 22.07
CA ARG A 45 20.36 -31.01 23.53
C ARG A 45 19.11 -30.29 24.03
N GLY A 46 18.38 -29.57 23.17
CA GLY A 46 17.21 -28.80 23.57
C GLY A 46 17.55 -27.53 24.35
N GLU A 47 18.79 -27.05 24.27
CA GLU A 47 19.26 -25.82 24.94
C GLU A 47 18.89 -24.55 24.14
N LEU A 48 18.42 -24.73 22.90
CA LEU A 48 18.05 -23.64 22.00
C LEU A 48 16.62 -23.84 21.51
N HIS A 49 15.75 -22.86 21.80
CA HIS A 49 14.43 -22.74 21.21
C HIS A 49 14.48 -21.77 20.03
N CYS A 50 14.05 -22.21 18.85
CA CYS A 50 14.01 -21.34 17.68
C CYS A 50 12.83 -21.64 16.75
N ILE A 51 12.42 -20.61 16.02
CA ILE A 51 11.49 -20.68 14.89
C ILE A 51 12.30 -20.34 13.64
N GLY A 52 12.38 -21.26 12.69
CA GLY A 52 13.04 -21.02 11.41
C GLY A 52 12.03 -20.78 10.29
N ALA A 53 12.30 -19.79 9.43
CA ALA A 53 11.55 -19.56 8.20
C ALA A 53 12.39 -19.95 6.98
N THR A 54 11.77 -20.60 6.00
CA THR A 54 12.43 -21.00 4.73
C THR A 54 11.38 -21.38 3.69
N THR A 55 11.74 -21.38 2.41
CA THR A 55 10.85 -21.92 1.37
C THR A 55 10.77 -23.45 1.44
N LEU A 56 9.68 -24.02 0.91
CA LEU A 56 9.49 -25.48 0.84
C LEU A 56 10.59 -26.18 0.03
N GLU A 57 11.06 -25.54 -1.05
CA GLU A 57 12.12 -26.10 -1.90
C GLU A 57 13.45 -26.19 -1.14
N GLU A 58 13.81 -25.15 -0.39
CA GLU A 58 15.02 -25.13 0.41
C GLU A 58 14.93 -26.06 1.62
N TYR A 59 13.76 -26.16 2.26
CA TYR A 59 13.51 -27.14 3.31
C TYR A 59 13.81 -28.56 2.82
N ARG A 60 13.23 -28.96 1.68
CA ARG A 60 13.47 -30.26 1.03
C ARG A 60 14.93 -30.48 0.68
N LYS A 61 15.64 -29.41 0.29
CA LYS A 61 17.03 -29.49 -0.19
C LYS A 61 18.04 -29.61 0.94
N TYR A 62 17.85 -28.86 2.03
CA TYR A 62 18.88 -28.66 3.05
C TYR A 62 18.50 -29.17 4.45
N ILE A 63 17.22 -29.22 4.80
CA ILE A 63 16.77 -29.58 6.15
C ILE A 63 16.25 -31.03 6.17
N GLU A 64 15.36 -31.39 5.25
CA GLU A 64 14.77 -32.74 5.18
C GLU A 64 15.81 -33.83 4.88
N LYS A 65 16.88 -33.48 4.15
CA LYS A 65 17.99 -34.41 3.88
C LYS A 65 18.92 -34.63 5.08
N ASP A 66 18.90 -33.74 6.07
CA ASP A 66 19.71 -33.86 7.28
C ASP A 66 18.88 -34.47 8.41
N THR A 67 19.04 -35.78 8.62
CA THR A 67 18.34 -36.55 9.66
C THR A 67 18.43 -35.97 11.08
N ALA A 68 19.49 -35.20 11.39
CA ALA A 68 19.63 -34.58 12.71
C ALA A 68 18.71 -33.36 12.86
N LEU A 69 18.52 -32.59 11.79
CA LEU A 69 17.67 -31.39 11.77
C LEU A 69 16.21 -31.73 11.55
N GLU A 70 15.91 -32.66 10.64
CA GLU A 70 14.55 -33.15 10.38
C GLU A 70 13.85 -33.61 11.67
N ARG A 71 14.58 -34.28 12.57
CA ARG A 71 14.06 -34.76 13.87
C ARG A 71 13.92 -33.68 14.94
N ARG A 72 14.37 -32.45 14.67
CA ARG A 72 14.38 -31.33 15.63
C ARG A 72 13.48 -30.18 15.21
N PHE A 73 13.15 -30.08 13.93
CA PHE A 73 12.18 -29.12 13.43
C PHE A 73 10.85 -29.81 13.12
N GLN A 74 9.77 -29.23 13.64
CA GLN A 74 8.42 -29.56 13.20
C GLN A 74 8.08 -28.65 12.01
N PRO A 75 7.82 -29.19 10.80
CA PRO A 75 7.36 -28.37 9.68
C PRO A 75 5.96 -27.81 9.99
N ALA A 76 5.83 -26.48 9.85
CA ALA A 76 4.57 -25.75 9.86
C ALA A 76 4.43 -25.05 8.50
N LEU A 77 3.56 -25.59 7.64
CA LEU A 77 3.35 -25.05 6.30
C LEU A 77 2.49 -23.79 6.38
N ILE A 78 3.04 -22.66 5.96
CA ILE A 78 2.32 -21.39 5.83
C ILE A 78 2.02 -21.20 4.35
N ALA A 79 0.74 -21.31 3.99
CA ALA A 79 0.28 -21.10 2.63
C ALA A 79 0.01 -19.61 2.35
N GLU A 80 0.05 -19.24 1.08
CA GLU A 80 -0.43 -17.95 0.60
C GLU A 80 -1.92 -17.77 0.98
N PRO A 81 -2.32 -16.62 1.56
CA PRO A 81 -3.72 -16.35 1.87
C PRO A 81 -4.56 -16.20 0.60
N SER A 82 -5.85 -16.54 0.69
CA SER A 82 -6.77 -16.24 -0.40
C SER A 82 -6.93 -14.72 -0.61
N VAL A 83 -7.54 -14.32 -1.73
CA VAL A 83 -7.90 -12.91 -1.97
C VAL A 83 -8.78 -12.37 -0.84
N GLN A 84 -9.74 -13.16 -0.33
CA GLN A 84 -10.64 -12.74 0.75
C GLN A 84 -9.92 -12.61 2.10
N ASP A 85 -9.00 -13.53 2.40
CA ASP A 85 -8.18 -13.45 3.61
C ASP A 85 -7.23 -12.25 3.52
N THR A 86 -6.67 -11.99 2.34
CA THR A 86 -5.82 -10.81 2.11
C THR A 86 -6.58 -9.51 2.31
N ILE A 87 -7.82 -9.40 1.81
CA ILE A 87 -8.67 -8.22 2.08
C ILE A 87 -8.87 -8.04 3.59
N SER A 88 -9.08 -9.14 4.33
CA SER A 88 -9.23 -9.09 5.79
C SER A 88 -7.96 -8.65 6.50
N ILE A 89 -6.79 -9.14 6.06
CA ILE A 89 -5.47 -8.70 6.55
C ILE A 89 -5.28 -7.21 6.28
N LEU A 90 -5.56 -6.75 5.04
CA LEU A 90 -5.45 -5.36 4.65
C LEU A 90 -6.37 -4.44 5.46
N ARG A 91 -7.60 -4.88 5.76
CA ARG A 91 -8.53 -4.14 6.64
C ARG A 91 -7.98 -4.00 8.06
N GLY A 92 -7.31 -5.03 8.59
CA GLY A 92 -6.63 -4.97 9.89
C GLY A 92 -5.41 -4.04 9.90
N LEU A 93 -4.73 -3.90 8.76
CA LEU A 93 -3.57 -3.00 8.61
C LEU A 93 -3.97 -1.56 8.25
N LYS A 94 -5.17 -1.35 7.70
CA LYS A 94 -5.64 -0.07 7.16
C LYS A 94 -5.38 1.12 8.08
N GLU A 95 -5.80 1.04 9.35
CA GLU A 95 -5.68 2.17 10.29
C GLU A 95 -4.22 2.61 10.48
N ARG A 96 -3.28 1.65 10.51
CA ARG A 96 -1.85 1.94 10.62
C ARG A 96 -1.30 2.64 9.38
N TYR A 97 -1.71 2.19 8.19
CA TYR A 97 -1.28 2.80 6.93
C TYR A 97 -1.90 4.19 6.72
N ASP A 98 -3.17 4.37 7.07
CA ASP A 98 -3.85 5.68 7.05
C ASP A 98 -3.05 6.71 7.88
N ILE A 99 -2.61 6.33 9.09
CA ILE A 99 -1.86 7.20 9.99
C ILE A 99 -0.42 7.43 9.51
N TYR A 100 0.26 6.37 9.09
CA TYR A 100 1.65 6.42 8.64
C TYR A 100 1.80 7.39 7.45
N HIS A 101 0.89 7.28 6.46
CA HIS A 101 0.88 8.12 5.27
C HIS A 101 0.11 9.43 5.43
N GLY A 102 -0.78 9.54 6.40
CA GLY A 102 -1.64 10.71 6.57
C GLY A 102 -2.70 10.83 5.47
N VAL A 103 -3.20 9.69 4.98
CA VAL A 103 -4.24 9.60 3.95
C VAL A 103 -5.36 8.67 4.43
N LYS A 104 -6.47 8.59 3.71
CA LYS A 104 -7.56 7.67 4.02
C LYS A 104 -7.71 6.62 2.93
N ILE A 105 -7.55 5.35 3.26
CA ILE A 105 -7.65 4.27 2.29
C ILE A 105 -9.09 3.76 2.23
N LYS A 106 -9.73 3.82 1.05
CA LYS A 106 -11.08 3.28 0.86
C LYS A 106 -11.06 1.75 0.94
N ASP A 107 -12.16 1.16 1.43
CA ASP A 107 -12.30 -0.30 1.43
C ASP A 107 -12.22 -0.88 0.02
N SER A 108 -12.77 -0.15 -0.95
CA SER A 108 -12.69 -0.46 -2.37
C SER A 108 -11.24 -0.55 -2.88
N ALA A 109 -10.34 0.32 -2.40
CA ALA A 109 -8.92 0.26 -2.73
C ALA A 109 -8.27 -1.03 -2.19
N LEU A 110 -8.63 -1.49 -0.99
CA LEU A 110 -8.13 -2.75 -0.42
C LEU A 110 -8.56 -3.95 -1.27
N VAL A 111 -9.83 -3.96 -1.69
CA VAL A 111 -10.37 -5.00 -2.58
C VAL A 111 -9.65 -4.98 -3.91
N SER A 112 -9.50 -3.80 -4.52
CA SER A 112 -8.78 -3.62 -5.79
C SER A 112 -7.33 -4.08 -5.68
N ALA A 113 -6.62 -3.74 -4.60
CA ALA A 113 -5.23 -4.15 -4.38
C ALA A 113 -5.08 -5.67 -4.32
N ALA A 114 -5.96 -6.36 -3.58
CA ALA A 114 -5.92 -7.82 -3.52
C ALA A 114 -6.27 -8.47 -4.86
N VAL A 115 -7.33 -8.01 -5.54
CA VAL A 115 -7.80 -8.60 -6.80
C VAL A 115 -6.83 -8.35 -7.97
N LEU A 116 -6.37 -7.10 -8.12
CA LEU A 116 -5.47 -6.74 -9.22
C LEU A 116 -4.08 -7.34 -9.03
N SER A 117 -3.54 -7.36 -7.81
CA SER A 117 -2.24 -7.97 -7.55
C SER A 117 -2.27 -9.47 -7.80
N GLU A 118 -3.34 -10.17 -7.39
CA GLU A 118 -3.47 -11.60 -7.68
C GLU A 118 -3.55 -11.91 -9.17
N ARG A 119 -4.25 -11.05 -9.92
CA ARG A 119 -4.48 -11.27 -11.33
C ARG A 119 -3.28 -10.94 -12.21
N TYR A 120 -2.56 -9.86 -11.91
CA TYR A 120 -1.56 -9.28 -12.82
C TYR A 120 -0.12 -9.35 -12.31
N ILE A 121 0.10 -9.67 -11.03
CA ILE A 121 1.43 -9.79 -10.43
C ILE A 121 1.60 -11.26 -9.97
N SER A 122 2.04 -12.10 -10.90
CA SER A 122 2.12 -13.56 -10.71
C SER A 122 3.47 -14.07 -10.18
N ASP A 123 4.48 -13.21 -10.17
CA ASP A 123 5.84 -13.50 -9.71
C ASP A 123 6.03 -13.24 -8.20
N ARG A 124 5.00 -12.71 -7.54
CA ARG A 124 4.97 -12.42 -6.11
C ARG A 124 3.73 -13.03 -5.46
N PHE A 125 3.76 -13.16 -4.14
CA PHE A 125 2.71 -13.81 -3.35
C PHE A 125 1.93 -12.79 -2.52
N LEU A 126 0.65 -13.05 -2.30
CA LEU A 126 -0.17 -12.40 -1.28
C LEU A 126 0.35 -12.78 0.13
N PRO A 127 0.12 -11.93 1.15
CA PRO A 127 -0.50 -10.60 1.09
C PRO A 127 0.49 -9.49 0.70
N ASP A 128 1.78 -9.81 0.63
CA ASP A 128 2.91 -8.87 0.46
C ASP A 128 2.73 -7.96 -0.77
N LYS A 129 2.49 -8.53 -1.96
CA LYS A 129 2.25 -7.74 -3.18
C LYS A 129 1.07 -6.77 -3.08
N ALA A 130 0.04 -7.10 -2.31
CA ALA A 130 -1.14 -6.23 -2.14
C ALA A 130 -0.86 -5.11 -1.12
N ILE A 131 -0.10 -5.42 -0.07
CA ILE A 131 0.36 -4.44 0.92
C ILE A 131 1.23 -3.38 0.23
N ASP A 132 2.17 -3.79 -0.62
CA ASP A 132 3.02 -2.84 -1.35
C ASP A 132 2.24 -1.92 -2.29
N LEU A 133 1.18 -2.42 -2.95
CA LEU A 133 0.34 -1.58 -3.81
C LEU A 133 -0.37 -0.49 -2.99
N ILE A 134 -0.87 -0.84 -1.80
CA ILE A 134 -1.48 0.12 -0.88
C ILE A 134 -0.44 1.14 -0.41
N ASP A 135 0.77 0.67 -0.06
CA ASP A 135 1.86 1.52 0.40
C ASP A 135 2.30 2.53 -0.67
N GLU A 136 2.53 2.08 -1.91
CA GLU A 136 2.93 2.97 -3.01
C GLU A 136 1.81 3.96 -3.38
N ALA A 137 0.56 3.51 -3.42
CA ALA A 137 -0.57 4.40 -3.72
C ALA A 137 -0.76 5.48 -2.64
N ALA A 138 -0.64 5.09 -1.36
CA ALA A 138 -0.73 6.02 -0.24
C ALA A 138 0.45 7.00 -0.21
N ALA A 139 1.68 6.52 -0.45
CA ALA A 139 2.87 7.36 -0.52
C ALA A 139 2.81 8.36 -1.71
N LYS A 140 2.27 7.92 -2.85
CA LYS A 140 2.03 8.78 -4.01
C LYS A 140 1.06 9.91 -3.65
N LEU A 141 -0.10 9.56 -3.10
CA LEU A 141 -1.12 10.54 -2.72
C LEU A 141 -0.60 11.54 -1.68
N ARG A 142 0.15 11.07 -0.69
CA ARG A 142 0.82 11.93 0.29
C ARG A 142 1.75 12.95 -0.37
N THR A 143 2.55 12.51 -1.35
CA THR A 143 3.45 13.39 -2.09
C THR A 143 2.68 14.44 -2.88
N GLU A 144 1.52 14.09 -3.44
CA GLU A 144 0.62 15.03 -4.14
C GLU A 144 0.03 16.07 -3.18
N ILE A 145 -0.41 15.66 -1.99
CA ILE A 145 -0.90 16.55 -0.92
C ILE A 145 0.18 17.54 -0.47
N ASP A 146 1.41 17.07 -0.33
CA ASP A 146 2.54 17.91 0.09
C ASP A 146 3.00 18.89 -1.00
N SER A 147 2.66 18.62 -2.25
CA SER A 147 3.05 19.42 -3.42
C SER A 147 2.05 20.54 -3.71
N MET A 148 2.51 21.55 -4.45
CA MET A 148 1.63 22.63 -4.90
C MET A 148 0.59 22.08 -5.90
N PRO A 149 -0.71 22.37 -5.72
CA PRO A 149 -1.74 21.98 -6.68
C PRO A 149 -1.44 22.53 -8.08
N VAL A 150 -1.76 21.74 -9.11
CA VAL A 150 -1.46 22.07 -10.52
C VAL A 150 -2.05 23.43 -10.91
N GLU A 151 -3.28 23.70 -10.49
CA GLU A 151 -3.97 24.96 -10.76
C GLU A 151 -3.22 26.17 -10.17
N LEU A 152 -2.66 26.02 -8.97
CA LEU A 152 -1.90 27.06 -8.30
C LEU A 152 -0.52 27.24 -8.94
N ASP A 153 0.17 26.14 -9.29
CA ASP A 153 1.46 26.19 -9.98
C ASP A 153 1.32 26.86 -11.36
N GLU A 154 0.26 26.57 -12.11
CA GLU A 154 -0.04 27.26 -13.38
C GLU A 154 -0.22 28.77 -13.20
N ILE A 155 -0.95 29.19 -12.17
CA ILE A 155 -1.15 30.61 -11.86
C ILE A 155 0.18 31.26 -11.51
N VAL A 156 0.97 30.65 -10.63
CA VAL A 156 2.29 31.17 -10.24
C VAL A 156 3.21 31.32 -11.45
N ARG A 157 3.28 30.32 -12.33
CA ARG A 157 4.09 30.39 -13.56
C ARG A 157 3.62 31.51 -14.49
N LYS A 158 2.30 31.65 -14.70
CA LYS A 158 1.72 32.72 -15.53
C LYS A 158 1.99 34.11 -14.93
N THR A 159 1.89 34.26 -13.62
CA THR A 159 2.21 35.51 -12.90
C THR A 159 3.67 35.91 -13.12
N ILE A 160 4.62 34.98 -12.95
CA ILE A 160 6.05 35.26 -13.17
C ILE A 160 6.32 35.70 -14.61
N GLN A 161 5.71 35.02 -15.61
CA GLN A 161 5.87 35.41 -17.02
C GLN A 161 5.37 36.83 -17.29
N LEU A 162 4.19 37.17 -16.77
CA LEU A 162 3.59 38.49 -16.93
C LEU A 162 4.35 39.58 -16.16
N GLU A 163 4.96 39.26 -15.02
CA GLU A 163 5.84 40.19 -14.29
C GLU A 163 7.10 40.53 -15.08
N ILE A 164 7.73 39.53 -15.71
CA ILE A 164 8.89 39.76 -16.59
C ILE A 164 8.48 40.61 -17.80
N GLU A 165 7.35 40.31 -18.44
CA GLU A 165 6.81 41.10 -19.55
C GLU A 165 6.49 42.54 -19.12
N LYS A 166 5.94 42.73 -17.91
CA LYS A 166 5.69 44.04 -17.31
C LYS A 166 6.97 44.84 -17.12
N GLU A 167 8.03 44.25 -16.56
CA GLU A 167 9.30 44.95 -16.35
C GLU A 167 9.97 45.34 -17.68
N ALA A 168 9.88 44.49 -18.70
CA ALA A 168 10.38 44.83 -20.04
C ALA A 168 9.62 46.01 -20.65
N LEU A 169 8.28 45.99 -20.59
CA LEU A 169 7.42 47.03 -21.18
C LEU A 169 7.47 48.38 -20.45
N LYS A 170 7.90 48.42 -19.18
CA LYS A 170 8.13 49.68 -18.45
C LYS A 170 9.20 50.56 -19.08
N MET A 171 10.14 49.97 -19.83
CA MET A 171 11.22 50.71 -20.49
C MET A 171 10.79 51.28 -21.86
N GLU A 172 9.67 50.81 -22.40
CA GLU A 172 9.15 51.20 -23.71
C GLU A 172 8.23 52.43 -23.61
N LYS A 173 8.25 53.28 -24.66
CA LYS A 173 7.56 54.59 -24.66
C LYS A 173 6.39 54.69 -25.63
N ASP A 174 6.25 53.74 -26.54
CA ASP A 174 5.22 53.74 -27.57
C ASP A 174 3.81 53.47 -26.98
N LYS A 175 2.78 53.90 -27.71
CA LYS A 175 1.39 53.83 -27.26
C LYS A 175 0.92 52.38 -27.12
N THR A 176 1.36 51.50 -28.02
CA THR A 176 1.01 50.07 -28.02
C THR A 176 1.55 49.35 -26.79
N SER A 177 2.80 49.62 -26.39
CA SER A 177 3.42 49.08 -25.17
C SER A 177 2.69 49.55 -23.90
N LYS A 178 2.25 50.81 -23.84
CA LYS A 178 1.44 51.31 -22.70
C LYS A 178 0.07 50.64 -22.59
N GLU A 179 -0.60 50.41 -23.72
CA GLU A 179 -1.89 49.68 -23.74
C GLU A 179 -1.71 48.21 -23.33
N ARG A 180 -0.63 47.56 -23.79
CA ARG A 180 -0.28 46.19 -23.40
C ARG A 180 0.06 46.10 -21.91
N LEU A 181 0.86 47.04 -21.40
CA LEU A 181 1.22 47.15 -19.98
C LEU A 181 -0.04 47.22 -19.10
N SER A 182 -1.00 48.08 -19.45
CA SER A 182 -2.26 48.18 -18.69
C SER A 182 -3.07 46.88 -18.68
N ARG A 183 -3.08 46.12 -19.77
CA ARG A 183 -3.74 44.80 -19.82
C ARG A 183 -3.01 43.76 -18.96
N ILE A 184 -1.68 43.77 -18.97
CA ILE A 184 -0.85 42.89 -18.14
C ILE A 184 -1.06 43.21 -16.67
N GLU A 185 -1.09 44.49 -16.28
CA GLU A 185 -1.34 44.88 -14.89
C GLU A 185 -2.71 44.43 -14.38
N LYS A 186 -3.75 44.53 -15.21
CA LYS A 186 -5.08 43.97 -14.89
C LYS A 186 -5.02 42.45 -14.73
N SER A 187 -4.39 41.76 -15.69
CA SER A 187 -4.28 40.29 -15.66
C SER A 187 -3.48 39.80 -14.44
N LEU A 188 -2.41 40.53 -14.06
CA LEU A 188 -1.63 40.27 -12.86
C LEU A 188 -2.45 40.48 -11.59
N ALA A 189 -3.28 41.53 -11.52
CA ALA A 189 -4.17 41.74 -10.39
C ALA A 189 -5.16 40.57 -10.24
N ASP A 190 -5.82 40.16 -11.34
CA ASP A 190 -6.77 39.04 -11.35
C ASP A 190 -6.10 37.71 -10.98
N LEU A 191 -4.90 37.43 -11.51
CA LEU A 191 -4.14 36.21 -11.21
C LEU A 191 -3.62 36.20 -9.77
N ASN A 192 -3.18 37.34 -9.24
CA ASN A 192 -2.72 37.44 -7.86
C ASN A 192 -3.87 37.25 -6.87
N GLU A 193 -5.05 37.83 -7.14
CA GLU A 193 -6.23 37.61 -6.31
C GLU A 193 -6.64 36.13 -6.28
N LYS A 194 -6.75 35.50 -7.46
CA LYS A 194 -7.04 34.06 -7.57
C LYS A 194 -5.98 33.19 -6.92
N GLY A 195 -4.70 33.48 -7.18
CA GLY A 195 -3.57 32.74 -6.61
C GLY A 195 -3.50 32.84 -5.09
N ASN A 196 -3.77 34.02 -4.52
CA ASN A 196 -3.82 34.20 -3.08
C ASN A 196 -5.01 33.45 -2.45
N SER A 197 -6.18 33.48 -3.07
CA SER A 197 -7.35 32.72 -2.63
C SER A 197 -7.05 31.22 -2.59
N LEU A 198 -6.53 30.67 -3.70
CA LEU A 198 -6.21 29.25 -3.82
C LEU A 198 -5.09 28.83 -2.87
N ARG A 199 -4.05 29.66 -2.71
CA ARG A 199 -2.97 29.40 -1.75
C ARG A 199 -3.50 29.39 -0.32
N SER A 200 -4.34 30.34 0.06
CA SER A 200 -4.93 30.39 1.40
C SER A 200 -5.77 29.15 1.68
N GLN A 201 -6.59 28.72 0.72
CA GLN A 201 -7.38 27.49 0.82
C GLN A 201 -6.48 26.26 0.99
N TRP A 202 -5.45 26.12 0.14
CA TRP A 202 -4.50 25.00 0.22
C TRP A 202 -3.74 24.95 1.55
N GLU A 203 -3.28 26.09 2.06
CA GLU A 203 -2.60 26.17 3.36
C GLU A 203 -3.52 25.81 4.53
N GLU A 204 -4.81 26.14 4.44
CA GLU A 204 -5.80 25.79 5.46
C GLU A 204 -6.13 24.30 5.43
N GLU A 205 -6.39 23.73 4.24
CA GLU A 205 -6.61 22.30 4.04
C GLU A 205 -5.41 21.48 4.56
N LYS A 206 -4.17 21.91 4.24
CA LYS A 206 -2.96 21.24 4.71
C LYS A 206 -2.80 21.29 6.24
N LYS A 207 -3.10 22.42 6.87
CA LYS A 207 -3.07 22.55 8.33
C LYS A 207 -4.11 21.67 9.00
N HIS A 208 -5.29 21.53 8.41
CA HIS A 208 -6.34 20.66 8.92
C HIS A 208 -5.88 19.20 8.87
N LEU A 209 -5.43 18.73 7.70
CA LEU A 209 -4.88 17.38 7.50
C LEU A 209 -3.79 17.03 8.51
N GLN A 210 -2.88 17.97 8.78
CA GLN A 210 -1.83 17.77 9.77
C GLN A 210 -2.39 17.54 11.18
N LYS A 211 -3.39 18.32 11.61
CA LYS A 211 -4.04 18.15 12.91
C LYS A 211 -4.77 16.81 13.03
N VAL A 212 -5.48 16.40 11.98
CA VAL A 212 -6.15 15.10 11.92
C VAL A 212 -5.15 13.98 12.11
N ARG A 213 -4.00 14.05 11.42
CA ARG A 213 -2.93 13.06 11.53
C ARG A 213 -2.32 13.02 12.94
N GLU A 214 -2.04 14.17 13.53
CA GLU A 214 -1.50 14.28 14.89
C GLU A 214 -2.47 13.65 15.92
N LEU A 215 -3.77 13.93 15.82
CA LEU A 215 -4.79 13.34 16.69
C LEU A 215 -4.90 11.83 16.50
N LYS A 216 -4.93 11.32 15.27
CA LYS A 216 -4.97 9.87 15.02
C LYS A 216 -3.73 9.16 15.58
N SER A 217 -2.54 9.77 15.44
CA SER A 217 -1.32 9.23 16.03
C SER A 217 -1.36 9.20 17.56
N LEU A 218 -1.94 10.23 18.20
CA LEU A 218 -2.14 10.26 19.65
C LEU A 218 -3.14 9.19 20.11
N ILE A 219 -4.23 8.98 19.36
CA ILE A 219 -5.22 7.94 19.64
C ILE A 219 -4.57 6.56 19.61
N GLU A 220 -3.78 6.24 18.59
CA GLU A 220 -3.09 4.94 18.50
C GLU A 220 -2.07 4.74 19.63
N GLU A 221 -1.30 5.76 19.98
CA GLU A 221 -0.37 5.68 21.12
C GLU A 221 -1.15 5.42 22.42
N VAL A 222 -2.26 6.11 22.65
CA VAL A 222 -3.11 5.89 23.83
C VAL A 222 -3.70 4.48 23.84
N LYS A 223 -4.21 3.97 22.71
CA LYS A 223 -4.70 2.59 22.60
C LYS A 223 -3.60 1.59 22.95
N PHE A 224 -2.38 1.78 22.44
CA PHE A 224 -1.24 0.91 22.78
C PHE A 224 -0.89 0.97 24.28
N GLN A 225 -0.92 2.16 24.89
CA GLN A 225 -0.69 2.31 26.33
C GLN A 225 -1.79 1.65 27.16
N ILE A 226 -3.06 1.68 26.71
CA ILE A 226 -4.18 0.96 27.32
C ILE A 226 -3.92 -0.54 27.28
N GLU A 227 -3.61 -1.11 26.11
CA GLU A 227 -3.31 -2.55 25.98
C GLU A 227 -2.13 -2.98 26.84
N LYS A 228 -1.10 -2.11 26.97
CA LYS A 228 0.04 -2.36 27.84
C LYS A 228 -0.34 -2.32 29.32
N ALA A 229 -1.17 -1.36 29.72
CA ALA A 229 -1.65 -1.25 31.10
C ALA A 229 -2.54 -2.44 31.49
N GLU A 230 -3.45 -2.85 30.59
CA GLU A 230 -4.32 -4.02 30.78
C GLU A 230 -3.49 -5.31 30.93
N ARG A 231 -2.48 -5.53 30.08
CA ARG A 231 -1.57 -6.69 30.19
C ARG A 231 -0.80 -6.71 31.51
N ASN A 232 -0.48 -5.55 32.06
CA ASN A 232 0.23 -5.41 33.34
C ASN A 232 -0.70 -5.35 34.57
N TYR A 233 -2.02 -5.51 34.38
CA TYR A 233 -3.04 -5.36 35.43
C TYR A 233 -3.07 -3.96 36.11
N ASP A 234 -2.55 -2.93 35.44
CA ASP A 234 -2.66 -1.54 35.90
C ASP A 234 -4.02 -0.94 35.47
N LEU A 235 -5.08 -1.39 36.15
CA LEU A 235 -6.46 -1.03 35.80
C LEU A 235 -6.78 0.44 36.01
N ASN A 236 -6.10 1.11 36.95
CA ASN A 236 -6.28 2.54 37.20
C ASN A 236 -5.80 3.36 36.00
N LYS A 237 -4.58 3.09 35.53
CA LYS A 237 -4.02 3.75 34.36
C LYS A 237 -4.81 3.44 33.09
N ALA A 238 -5.24 2.19 32.92
CA ALA A 238 -6.09 1.80 31.79
C ALA A 238 -7.41 2.58 31.78
N ALA A 239 -8.08 2.72 32.94
CA ALA A 239 -9.32 3.47 33.06
C ALA A 239 -9.13 4.98 32.80
N GLU A 240 -8.06 5.58 33.33
CA GLU A 240 -7.73 7.00 33.09
C GLU A 240 -7.52 7.28 31.59
N LEU A 241 -6.72 6.44 30.92
CA LEU A 241 -6.44 6.59 29.50
C LEU A 241 -7.69 6.38 28.65
N LYS A 242 -8.50 5.35 28.98
CA LYS A 242 -9.68 4.97 28.21
C LYS A 242 -10.83 5.97 28.35
N TYR A 243 -11.12 6.44 29.57
CA TYR A 243 -12.25 7.35 29.81
C TYR A 243 -11.87 8.83 29.86
N GLY A 244 -10.58 9.14 29.97
CA GLY A 244 -10.06 10.51 29.90
C GLY A 244 -9.54 10.83 28.51
N SER A 245 -8.28 10.48 28.26
CA SER A 245 -7.53 10.91 27.07
C SER A 245 -8.12 10.39 25.75
N LEU A 246 -8.47 9.09 25.68
CA LEU A 246 -8.95 8.47 24.45
C LEU A 246 -10.27 9.10 23.98
N ILE A 247 -11.28 9.17 24.86
CA ILE A 247 -12.58 9.81 24.55
C ILE A 247 -12.39 11.26 24.12
N LYS A 248 -11.50 12.00 24.80
CA LYS A 248 -11.22 13.39 24.43
C LYS A 248 -10.65 13.48 23.01
N PHE A 249 -9.62 12.70 22.69
CA PHE A 249 -9.01 12.74 21.36
C PHE A 249 -9.94 12.24 20.25
N GLU A 250 -10.75 11.22 20.51
CA GLU A 250 -11.78 10.75 19.58
C GLU A 250 -12.83 11.83 19.31
N LYS A 251 -13.26 12.55 20.35
CA LYS A 251 -14.19 13.67 20.22
C LYS A 251 -13.57 14.85 19.45
N ASP A 252 -12.33 15.22 19.76
CA ASP A 252 -11.61 16.29 19.05
C ASP A 252 -11.45 15.93 17.56
N LEU A 253 -11.20 14.65 17.24
CA LEU A 253 -11.12 14.14 15.87
C LEU A 253 -12.47 14.17 15.15
N GLU A 254 -13.56 13.79 15.83
CA GLU A 254 -14.91 13.82 15.27
C GLU A 254 -15.37 15.26 15.01
N GLU A 255 -15.09 16.20 15.92
CA GLU A 255 -15.35 17.63 15.73
C GLU A 255 -14.60 18.15 14.49
N LEU A 256 -13.30 17.87 14.36
CA LEU A 256 -12.50 18.25 13.18
C LEU A 256 -13.04 17.65 11.87
N SER A 257 -13.46 16.39 11.89
CA SER A 257 -14.00 15.69 10.71
C SER A 257 -15.38 16.23 10.30
N SER A 258 -16.20 16.64 11.27
CA SER A 258 -17.53 17.20 11.02
C SER A 258 -17.47 18.61 10.42
N MET A 259 -16.57 19.47 10.92
CA MET A 259 -16.30 20.79 10.32
C MET A 259 -15.82 20.66 8.87
N GLU A 260 -15.14 19.55 8.57
CA GLU A 260 -14.63 19.22 7.25
C GLU A 260 -15.71 18.81 6.24
N ALA A 261 -16.85 18.28 6.71
CA ALA A 261 -17.94 17.80 5.85
C ALA A 261 -18.89 18.92 5.41
N GLU A 262 -18.94 20.02 6.16
CA GLU A 262 -19.78 21.20 5.88
C GLU A 262 -19.06 22.26 5.02
N GLY A 263 -17.79 22.04 4.68
CA GLY A 263 -16.94 22.97 3.93
C GLY A 263 -17.15 22.98 2.41
N PRO A 264 -16.54 23.96 1.70
CA PRO A 264 -16.52 24.01 0.24
C PRO A 264 -15.75 22.81 -0.37
N ALA A 265 -15.92 22.60 -1.67
CA ALA A 265 -15.24 21.53 -2.40
C ALA A 265 -13.72 21.58 -2.19
N ARG A 266 -13.13 20.46 -1.77
CA ARG A 266 -11.69 20.35 -1.46
C ARG A 266 -10.84 20.47 -2.72
N MET A 267 -9.70 21.14 -2.59
CA MET A 267 -8.69 21.18 -3.62
C MET A 267 -7.82 19.91 -3.61
N LEU A 268 -7.61 19.34 -2.43
CA LEU A 268 -6.78 18.16 -2.23
C LEU A 268 -7.58 16.85 -2.22
N LYS A 269 -7.07 15.84 -2.94
CA LYS A 269 -7.55 14.46 -2.83
C LYS A 269 -6.84 13.81 -1.63
N GLU A 270 -7.63 13.31 -0.69
CA GLU A 270 -7.11 12.72 0.56
C GLU A 270 -7.38 11.22 0.69
N GLU A 271 -8.16 10.67 -0.25
CA GLU A 271 -8.59 9.29 -0.21
C GLU A 271 -7.96 8.46 -1.33
N VAL A 272 -7.33 7.34 -0.97
CA VAL A 272 -6.85 6.33 -1.92
C VAL A 272 -8.04 5.46 -2.34
N GLY A 273 -8.32 5.42 -3.64
CA GLY A 273 -9.41 4.65 -4.26
C GLY A 273 -8.91 3.53 -5.16
N GLU A 274 -9.84 2.88 -5.88
CA GLU A 274 -9.52 1.78 -6.80
C GLU A 274 -8.66 2.23 -7.98
N GLU A 275 -8.88 3.45 -8.47
CA GLU A 275 -8.14 4.05 -9.58
C GLU A 275 -6.66 4.24 -9.24
N ASP A 276 -6.36 4.70 -8.03
CA ASP A 276 -4.97 4.91 -7.57
C ASP A 276 -4.20 3.58 -7.56
N ILE A 277 -4.86 2.50 -7.12
CA ILE A 277 -4.30 1.15 -7.16
C ILE A 277 -4.08 0.69 -8.60
N ALA A 278 -5.06 0.90 -9.48
CA ALA A 278 -4.95 0.53 -10.88
C ALA A 278 -3.82 1.30 -11.58
N GLU A 279 -3.56 2.56 -11.22
CA GLU A 279 -2.42 3.34 -11.72
C GLU A 279 -1.07 2.76 -11.29
N VAL A 280 -0.94 2.34 -10.03
CA VAL A 280 0.28 1.68 -9.54
C VAL A 280 0.49 0.34 -10.26
N VAL A 281 -0.55 -0.49 -10.35
CA VAL A 281 -0.49 -1.76 -11.07
C VAL A 281 -0.15 -1.54 -12.55
N ALA A 282 -0.72 -0.52 -13.19
CA ALA A 282 -0.43 -0.17 -14.58
C ALA A 282 1.05 0.18 -14.77
N LYS A 283 1.64 0.93 -13.82
CA LYS A 283 3.06 1.29 -13.84
C LYS A 283 3.97 0.06 -13.68
N TRP A 284 3.62 -0.87 -12.80
CA TRP A 284 4.40 -2.08 -12.55
C TRP A 284 4.33 -3.06 -13.73
N THR A 285 3.12 -3.26 -14.26
CA THR A 285 2.83 -4.29 -15.27
C THR A 285 2.91 -3.78 -16.71
N ARG A 286 2.93 -2.45 -16.89
CA ARG A 286 2.79 -1.74 -18.18
C ARG A 286 1.46 -1.99 -18.89
N ILE A 287 0.44 -2.46 -18.16
CA ILE A 287 -0.91 -2.66 -18.68
C ILE A 287 -1.70 -1.34 -18.51
N PRO A 288 -2.35 -0.80 -19.56
CA PRO A 288 -3.12 0.44 -19.42
C PRO A 288 -4.21 0.35 -18.35
N VAL A 289 -4.41 1.44 -17.59
CA VAL A 289 -5.42 1.53 -16.52
C VAL A 289 -6.82 1.21 -17.03
N SER A 290 -7.19 1.69 -18.23
CA SER A 290 -8.47 1.37 -18.87
C SER A 290 -8.71 -0.13 -19.02
N LYS A 291 -7.65 -0.90 -19.33
CA LYS A 291 -7.73 -2.36 -19.39
C LYS A 291 -7.79 -2.99 -18.00
N LEU A 292 -7.21 -2.40 -16.97
CA LEU A 292 -7.26 -2.93 -15.60
C LEU A 292 -8.64 -2.74 -14.96
N MET A 293 -9.25 -1.58 -15.19
CA MET A 293 -10.56 -1.19 -14.65
C MET A 293 -11.73 -1.84 -15.40
N GLN A 294 -11.51 -2.32 -16.62
CA GLN A 294 -12.55 -3.02 -17.36
C GLN A 294 -12.95 -4.31 -16.64
N GLY A 295 -14.25 -4.42 -16.31
CA GLY A 295 -14.81 -5.55 -15.58
C GLY A 295 -14.53 -6.88 -16.27
N GLU A 296 -14.32 -7.94 -15.48
CA GLU A 296 -14.05 -9.27 -16.03
C GLU A 296 -15.18 -9.75 -16.95
N MET A 297 -16.43 -9.47 -16.59
CA MET A 297 -17.61 -9.78 -17.40
C MET A 297 -17.54 -9.11 -18.78
N GLU A 298 -17.18 -7.83 -18.82
CA GLU A 298 -17.12 -7.05 -20.06
C GLU A 298 -16.00 -7.54 -20.98
N LYS A 299 -14.82 -7.88 -20.42
CA LYS A 299 -13.74 -8.51 -21.20
C LYS A 299 -14.14 -9.85 -21.79
N LEU A 300 -14.89 -10.65 -21.03
CA LEU A 300 -15.33 -11.96 -21.48
C LEU A 300 -16.42 -11.86 -22.55
N MET A 301 -17.32 -10.88 -22.45
CA MET A 301 -18.32 -10.61 -23.48
C MET A 301 -17.66 -10.22 -24.82
N ASN A 302 -16.59 -9.44 -24.77
CA ASN A 302 -15.86 -8.97 -25.97
C ASN A 302 -14.71 -9.92 -26.38
N LEU A 303 -14.60 -11.12 -25.77
CA LEU A 303 -13.48 -12.02 -25.98
C LEU A 303 -13.40 -12.51 -27.44
N GLY A 304 -14.55 -12.86 -28.04
CA GLY A 304 -14.61 -13.31 -29.43
C GLY A 304 -14.15 -12.24 -30.42
N ASP A 305 -14.62 -11.00 -30.24
CA ASP A 305 -14.24 -9.86 -31.06
C ASP A 305 -12.73 -9.57 -30.95
N HIS A 306 -12.20 -9.59 -29.73
CA HIS A 306 -10.75 -9.41 -29.50
C HIS A 306 -9.90 -10.52 -30.10
N LEU A 307 -10.39 -11.76 -30.15
CA LEU A 307 -9.69 -12.85 -30.85
C LEU A 307 -9.67 -12.61 -32.36
N HIS A 308 -10.77 -12.11 -32.93
CA HIS A 308 -10.88 -11.80 -34.35
C HIS A 308 -10.01 -10.63 -34.82
N GLU A 309 -9.55 -9.75 -33.93
CA GLU A 309 -8.54 -8.73 -34.27
C GLU A 309 -7.22 -9.35 -34.77
N ARG A 310 -6.92 -10.59 -34.35
CA ARG A 310 -5.67 -11.30 -34.70
C ARG A 310 -5.92 -12.59 -35.49
N VAL A 311 -7.10 -13.20 -35.34
CA VAL A 311 -7.47 -14.45 -35.99
C VAL A 311 -8.45 -14.16 -37.12
N ILE A 312 -7.97 -14.32 -38.34
CA ILE A 312 -8.77 -14.12 -39.56
C ILE A 312 -9.50 -15.45 -39.88
N GLY A 313 -10.83 -15.39 -39.96
CA GLY A 313 -11.69 -16.56 -40.14
C GLY A 313 -11.79 -17.43 -38.88
N GLN A 314 -12.11 -18.72 -39.06
CA GLN A 314 -12.28 -19.69 -37.97
C GLN A 314 -13.38 -19.31 -36.96
N ASP A 315 -14.45 -18.66 -37.41
CA ASP A 315 -15.53 -18.15 -36.56
C ASP A 315 -16.11 -19.23 -35.64
N GLN A 316 -16.29 -20.45 -36.16
CA GLN A 316 -16.79 -21.58 -35.36
C GLN A 316 -15.83 -21.96 -34.22
N ALA A 317 -14.51 -21.93 -34.46
CA ALA A 317 -13.51 -22.27 -33.45
C ALA A 317 -13.39 -21.16 -32.40
N VAL A 318 -13.37 -19.89 -32.82
CA VAL A 318 -13.31 -18.72 -31.92
C VAL A 318 -14.55 -18.66 -31.02
N ASN A 319 -15.74 -18.87 -31.57
CA ASN A 319 -16.98 -18.92 -30.81
C ASN A 319 -17.00 -20.10 -29.83
N ALA A 320 -16.60 -21.30 -30.27
CA ALA A 320 -16.57 -22.48 -29.40
C ALA A 320 -15.63 -22.30 -28.20
N VAL A 321 -14.47 -21.67 -28.41
CA VAL A 321 -13.50 -21.36 -27.34
C VAL A 321 -14.04 -20.28 -26.40
N SER A 322 -14.56 -19.17 -26.94
CA SER A 322 -15.14 -18.08 -26.15
C SER A 322 -16.30 -18.58 -25.27
N ASP A 323 -17.21 -19.38 -25.82
CA ASP A 323 -18.34 -19.99 -25.09
C ASP A 323 -17.87 -20.98 -24.02
N ALA A 324 -16.80 -21.73 -24.27
CA ALA A 324 -16.24 -22.63 -23.26
C ALA A 324 -15.61 -21.86 -22.09
N ILE A 325 -14.90 -20.77 -22.36
CA ILE A 325 -14.29 -19.90 -21.35
C ILE A 325 -15.38 -19.17 -20.54
N LEU A 326 -16.41 -18.63 -21.20
CA LEU A 326 -17.56 -17.99 -20.55
C LEU A 326 -18.27 -18.95 -19.60
N ARG A 327 -18.58 -20.18 -20.04
CA ARG A 327 -19.19 -21.21 -19.19
C ARG A 327 -18.34 -21.57 -17.98
N ALA A 328 -17.03 -21.71 -18.18
CA ALA A 328 -16.10 -22.00 -17.09
C ALA A 328 -16.08 -20.87 -16.05
N ARG A 329 -16.09 -19.60 -16.48
CA ARG A 329 -16.10 -18.43 -15.60
C ARG A 329 -17.45 -18.19 -14.91
N ALA A 330 -18.56 -18.57 -15.55
CA ALA A 330 -19.90 -18.53 -14.95
C ALA A 330 -20.14 -19.65 -13.92
N GLY A 331 -19.17 -20.53 -13.67
CA GLY A 331 -19.33 -21.67 -12.76
C GLY A 331 -20.24 -22.79 -13.30
N ILE A 332 -20.60 -22.74 -14.58
CA ILE A 332 -21.45 -23.73 -15.25
C ILE A 332 -20.55 -24.77 -15.91
N LYS A 333 -19.98 -25.69 -15.12
CA LYS A 333 -19.08 -26.73 -15.62
C LYS A 333 -19.25 -28.07 -14.89
N GLU A 334 -18.87 -29.15 -15.57
CA GLU A 334 -18.72 -30.48 -15.00
C GLU A 334 -17.52 -30.55 -14.02
N PRO A 335 -17.67 -31.17 -12.83
CA PRO A 335 -16.59 -31.35 -11.87
C PRO A 335 -15.37 -32.07 -12.47
N GLY A 336 -14.14 -31.60 -12.19
CA GLY A 336 -12.89 -32.32 -12.49
C GLY A 336 -12.21 -32.04 -13.85
N LYS A 337 -12.65 -31.02 -14.61
CA LYS A 337 -12.01 -30.63 -15.89
C LYS A 337 -11.11 -29.40 -15.75
N PRO A 338 -9.93 -29.36 -16.42
CA PRO A 338 -8.94 -28.27 -16.30
C PRO A 338 -9.53 -26.90 -16.64
N GLY A 339 -9.16 -25.89 -15.85
CA GLY A 339 -9.73 -24.53 -15.82
C GLY A 339 -10.03 -24.02 -14.40
N ASP A 340 -9.94 -24.91 -13.41
CA ASP A 340 -9.92 -24.58 -11.99
C ASP A 340 -8.59 -23.91 -11.64
N LYS A 341 -8.63 -22.64 -11.24
CA LYS A 341 -7.79 -22.16 -10.14
C LYS A 341 -8.77 -21.78 -9.03
N LYS A 342 -9.03 -22.75 -8.15
CA LYS A 342 -9.41 -22.46 -6.78
C LYS A 342 -8.16 -22.52 -5.93
#